data_AF-A0A329IGQ5-F1
#
_entry.id   AF-A0A329IGQ5-F1
#
_cell.length_a   1.000
_cell.length_b   1.000
_cell.length_c   1.000
_cell.angle_alpha   90.00
_cell.angle_beta   90.00
_cell.angle_gamma   90.00
#
_symmetry.space_group_name_H-M   'P 1'
#
loop_
_entity.id
_entity.type
_entity.pdbx_description
1 polymer ?
#
loop_
_entity_poly.entity_id
_entity_poly.type
_entity_poly.pdbx_seq_one_letter_code
_entity_poly.pdbx_strand_id
1 'polypeptide(L)'
;MPDLNALIQNSAVQRVLEFIKRYPGLIALFGFCSGVASFIMVDRQARLASWVAVLLLISWLWLMVENSAVEVLAKLLKREIPQPLLRYATQMIHQESLFFVLPFFSITTTWNSGQLAFTGLLAIAGLVSIIDPLYYKWLAPRRWLFLALHTLTLFAAMLTALPIILHLTTAQSYKLALATAMLLSIPSLAMSFPVTSF
;
A
#
# COMPACT_ATOMS: atom_id res chain seq x y z
N MET A 1 28.15 -8.55 -23.55
CA MET A 1 26.80 -9.11 -23.33
C MET A 1 26.82 -10.54 -23.84
N PRO A 2 26.56 -11.57 -23.02
CA PRO A 2 26.53 -12.95 -23.51
C PRO A 2 25.37 -13.12 -24.51
N ASP A 3 25.66 -13.71 -25.67
CA ASP A 3 24.70 -13.93 -26.75
C ASP A 3 23.54 -14.81 -26.28
N LEU A 4 22.33 -14.24 -26.26
CA LEU A 4 21.08 -14.95 -25.92
C LEU A 4 20.88 -16.19 -26.81
N ASN A 5 21.37 -16.14 -28.04
CA ASN A 5 21.33 -17.25 -28.99
C ASN A 5 22.24 -18.42 -28.57
N ALA A 6 23.38 -18.16 -27.92
CA ALA A 6 24.27 -19.21 -27.43
C ALA A 6 23.67 -19.96 -26.23
N LEU A 7 22.86 -19.27 -25.41
CA LEU A 7 22.13 -19.88 -24.30
C LEU A 7 20.98 -20.79 -24.78
N ILE A 8 20.28 -20.41 -25.85
CA ILE A 8 19.18 -21.19 -26.44
C ILE A 8 19.70 -22.45 -27.16
N GLN A 9 20.93 -22.42 -27.69
CA GLN A 9 21.58 -23.57 -28.32
C GLN A 9 22.19 -24.57 -27.33
N ASN A 10 22.17 -24.28 -26.03
CA ASN A 10 22.69 -25.19 -25.01
C ASN A 10 21.78 -26.43 -24.88
N SER A 11 22.36 -27.61 -25.07
CA SER A 11 21.65 -28.90 -25.03
C SER A 11 20.89 -29.16 -23.72
N ALA A 12 21.37 -28.60 -22.60
CA ALA A 12 20.66 -28.67 -21.33
C ALA A 12 19.38 -27.82 -21.33
N VAL A 13 19.44 -26.62 -21.92
CA VAL A 13 18.30 -25.69 -22.03
C VAL A 13 17.22 -26.28 -22.95
N GLN A 14 17.62 -26.88 -24.07
CA GLN A 14 16.69 -27.55 -24.97
C GLN A 14 15.98 -28.74 -24.30
N ARG A 15 16.72 -29.56 -23.53
CA ARG A 15 16.16 -30.71 -22.81
C ARG A 15 15.16 -30.29 -21.73
N VAL A 16 15.43 -29.17 -21.03
CA VAL A 16 14.50 -28.57 -20.08
C VAL A 16 13.25 -28.04 -20.78
N LEU A 17 13.40 -27.36 -21.92
CA LEU A 17 12.26 -26.85 -22.69
C LEU A 17 11.38 -27.97 -23.25
N GLU A 18 11.96 -29.07 -23.72
CA GLU A 18 11.23 -30.27 -24.14
C GLU A 18 10.48 -30.92 -22.98
N PHE A 19 11.13 -31.02 -21.80
CA PHE A 19 10.49 -31.54 -20.60
C PHE A 19 9.30 -30.67 -20.17
N ILE A 20 9.45 -29.34 -20.24
CA ILE A 20 8.39 -28.37 -19.93
C ILE A 20 7.19 -28.52 -20.88
N LYS A 21 7.45 -28.69 -22.18
CA LYS A 21 6.40 -28.91 -23.18
C LYS A 21 5.71 -30.27 -23.02
N ARG A 22 6.45 -31.29 -22.57
CA ARG A 22 5.96 -32.67 -22.44
C ARG A 22 5.05 -32.89 -21.23
N TYR A 23 5.29 -32.17 -20.12
CA TYR A 23 4.52 -32.33 -18.89
C TYR A 23 4.07 -30.98 -18.28
N PRO A 24 3.25 -30.19 -18.99
CA PRO A 24 2.79 -28.89 -18.52
C PRO A 24 1.98 -28.99 -17.21
N GLY A 25 1.22 -30.07 -17.02
CA GLY A 25 0.43 -30.31 -15.81
C GLY A 25 1.27 -30.57 -14.55
N LEU A 26 2.42 -31.25 -14.68
CA LEU A 26 3.34 -31.48 -13.55
C LEU A 26 4.01 -30.18 -13.10
N ILE A 27 4.30 -29.28 -14.04
CA ILE A 27 4.85 -27.96 -13.73
C ILE A 27 3.79 -27.09 -13.06
N ALA A 28 2.55 -27.13 -13.55
CA ALA A 28 1.44 -26.45 -12.90
C ALA A 28 1.21 -26.98 -11.48
N LEU A 29 1.26 -28.30 -11.28
CA LEU A 29 1.12 -28.93 -9.96
C LEU A 29 2.29 -28.58 -9.04
N PHE A 30 3.53 -28.60 -9.52
CA PHE A 30 4.69 -28.20 -8.74
C PHE A 30 4.64 -26.70 -8.39
N GLY A 31 4.28 -25.85 -9.34
CA GLY A 31 4.03 -24.43 -9.12
C GLY A 31 2.94 -24.20 -8.08
N PHE A 32 1.82 -24.92 -8.17
CA PHE A 32 0.72 -24.85 -7.21
C PHE A 32 1.14 -25.35 -5.82
N CYS A 33 1.75 -26.53 -5.70
CA CYS A 33 2.22 -27.08 -4.43
C CYS A 33 3.33 -26.22 -3.82
N SER A 34 4.23 -25.64 -4.63
CA SER A 34 5.25 -24.70 -4.15
C SER A 34 4.64 -23.37 -3.70
N GLY A 35 3.59 -22.89 -4.38
CA GLY A 35 2.82 -21.72 -3.98
C GLY A 35 2.06 -21.94 -2.69
N VAL A 36 1.39 -23.10 -2.55
CA VAL A 36 0.71 -23.52 -1.32
C VAL A 36 1.71 -23.75 -0.19
N ALA A 37 2.85 -24.39 -0.45
CA ALA A 37 3.92 -24.56 0.54
C ALA A 37 4.54 -23.22 0.95
N SER A 38 4.70 -22.27 0.02
CA SER A 38 5.18 -20.91 0.32
C SER A 38 4.14 -20.12 1.12
N PHE A 39 2.85 -20.29 0.81
CA PHE A 39 1.72 -19.71 1.54
C PHE A 39 1.57 -20.32 2.94
N ILE A 40 1.83 -21.62 3.12
CA ILE A 40 1.80 -22.30 4.42
C ILE A 40 3.09 -22.02 5.22
N MET A 41 4.25 -21.93 4.59
CA MET A 41 5.52 -21.54 5.24
C MET A 41 5.54 -20.05 5.62
N VAL A 42 4.60 -19.29 5.06
CA VAL A 42 4.22 -17.94 5.49
C VAL A 42 3.56 -17.92 6.86
N ASP A 43 3.37 -19.05 7.54
CA ASP A 43 2.91 -19.11 8.94
C ASP A 43 3.99 -18.69 9.99
N ARG A 44 5.02 -17.94 9.58
CA ARG A 44 6.00 -17.26 10.46
C ARG A 44 6.32 -15.82 10.04
N GLN A 45 5.30 -15.11 9.57
CA GLN A 45 5.39 -13.80 8.89
C GLN A 45 5.68 -12.55 9.75
N ALA A 46 5.97 -12.66 11.06
CA ALA A 46 6.21 -11.48 11.90
C ALA A 46 7.35 -10.58 11.37
N ARG A 47 8.43 -11.18 10.82
CA ARG A 47 9.60 -10.42 10.34
C ARG A 47 9.36 -9.73 8.99
N LEU A 48 8.65 -10.37 8.06
CA LEU A 48 8.33 -9.76 6.76
C LEU A 48 7.28 -8.65 6.91
N ALA A 49 6.24 -8.89 7.70
CA ALA A 49 5.23 -7.88 8.02
C ALA A 49 5.85 -6.65 8.70
N SER A 50 6.85 -6.84 9.57
CA SER A 50 7.59 -5.75 10.21
C SER A 50 8.34 -4.88 9.21
N TRP A 51 9.09 -5.48 8.27
CA TRP A 51 9.79 -4.71 7.22
C TRP A 51 8.83 -3.94 6.31
N VAL A 52 7.74 -4.58 5.90
CA VAL A 52 6.72 -3.90 5.06
C VAL A 52 6.03 -2.78 5.85
N ALA A 53 5.71 -2.99 7.13
CA ALA A 53 5.15 -1.95 7.99
C ALA A 53 6.10 -0.76 8.18
N VAL A 54 7.42 -1.01 8.30
CA VAL A 54 8.41 0.07 8.37
C VAL A 54 8.47 0.85 7.06
N LEU A 55 8.58 0.15 5.92
CA LEU A 55 8.57 0.79 4.59
C LEU A 55 7.31 1.61 4.37
N LEU A 56 6.16 1.08 4.78
CA LEU A 56 4.87 1.76 4.75
C LEU A 56 4.92 3.07 5.53
N LEU A 57 5.35 3.06 6.79
CA LEU A 57 5.43 4.28 7.60
C LEU A 57 6.45 5.29 7.04
N ILE A 58 7.55 4.81 6.46
CA ILE A 58 8.52 5.67 5.76
C ILE A 58 7.85 6.35 4.54
N SER A 59 7.09 5.61 3.74
CA SER A 59 6.32 6.17 2.61
C SER A 59 5.32 7.23 3.07
N TRP A 60 4.67 7.04 4.22
CA TRP A 60 3.78 8.03 4.81
C TRP A 60 4.51 9.27 5.33
N LEU A 61 5.65 9.10 6.00
CA LEU A 61 6.50 10.22 6.43
C LEU A 61 6.99 11.03 5.22
N TRP A 62 7.37 10.36 4.13
CA TRP A 62 7.73 11.02 2.88
C TRP A 62 6.57 11.87 2.34
N LEU A 63 5.35 11.34 2.36
CA LEU A 63 4.14 12.05 1.92
C LEU A 63 3.87 13.31 2.76
N MET A 64 4.16 13.27 4.07
CA MET A 64 4.05 14.46 4.93
C MET A 64 5.07 15.55 4.60
N VAL A 65 6.24 15.18 4.09
CA VAL A 65 7.31 16.10 3.67
C VAL A 65 7.19 16.45 2.18
N GLU A 66 6.22 15.88 1.46
CA GLU A 66 6.12 15.89 -0.01
C GLU A 66 6.28 17.28 -0.61
N ASN A 67 5.62 18.32 -0.08
CA ASN A 67 5.77 19.68 -0.62
C ASN A 67 7.23 20.19 -0.54
N SER A 68 7.92 19.95 0.57
CA SER A 68 9.32 20.32 0.74
C SER A 68 10.26 19.43 -0.09
N ALA A 69 9.96 18.13 -0.17
CA ALA A 69 10.75 17.17 -0.94
C ALA A 69 10.64 17.40 -2.46
N VAL A 70 9.44 17.74 -2.95
CA VAL A 70 9.18 18.07 -4.36
C VAL A 70 9.88 19.37 -4.74
N GLU A 71 9.85 20.40 -3.89
CA GLU A 71 10.61 21.63 -4.12
C GLU A 71 12.12 21.38 -4.16
N VAL A 72 12.65 20.57 -3.25
CA VAL A 72 14.08 20.23 -3.22
C VAL A 72 14.46 19.38 -4.44
N LEU A 73 13.65 18.40 -4.80
CA LEU A 73 13.90 17.52 -5.95
C LEU A 73 13.76 18.27 -7.27
N ALA A 74 12.82 19.21 -7.39
CA ALA A 74 12.71 20.10 -8.54
C ALA A 74 13.92 21.02 -8.68
N LYS A 75 14.47 21.51 -7.56
CA LYS A 75 15.73 22.29 -7.53
C LYS A 75 16.94 21.44 -7.93
N LEU A 76 17.04 20.20 -7.44
CA LEU A 76 18.14 19.28 -7.74
C LEU A 76 18.11 18.77 -9.19
N LEU A 77 16.94 18.40 -9.69
CA LEU A 77 16.74 17.91 -11.06
C LEU A 77 16.60 19.05 -12.10
N LYS A 78 16.55 20.31 -11.64
CA LYS A 78 16.27 21.51 -12.45
C LYS A 78 15.02 21.35 -13.34
N ARG A 79 14.04 20.59 -12.87
CA ARG A 79 12.84 20.25 -13.63
C ARG A 79 11.65 20.12 -12.69
N GLU A 80 10.53 20.73 -13.06
CA GLU A 80 9.30 20.62 -12.28
C GLU A 80 8.77 19.18 -12.33
N ILE A 81 8.36 18.65 -11.18
CA ILE A 81 7.74 17.33 -11.09
C ILE A 81 6.28 17.48 -11.50
N PRO A 82 5.80 16.74 -12.52
CA PRO A 82 4.44 16.90 -13.00
C PRO A 82 3.43 16.47 -11.92
N GLN A 83 2.46 17.34 -11.64
CA GLN A 83 1.38 17.09 -10.65
C GLN A 83 0.66 15.73 -10.81
N PRO A 84 0.41 15.21 -12.03
CA PRO A 84 -0.14 13.86 -12.19
C PRO A 84 0.72 12.75 -11.59
N LEU A 85 2.05 12.89 -11.61
CA LEU A 85 2.97 11.90 -11.04
C LEU A 85 2.89 11.88 -9.51
N LEU A 86 2.79 13.05 -8.88
CA LEU A 86 2.59 13.15 -7.43
C LEU A 86 1.27 12.49 -7.02
N ARG A 87 0.18 12.81 -7.72
CA ARG A 87 -1.13 12.18 -7.47
C ARG A 87 -1.11 10.67 -7.65
N TYR A 88 -0.36 10.18 -8.64
CA TYR A 88 -0.14 8.75 -8.84
C TYR A 88 0.66 8.13 -7.69
N ALA A 89 1.74 8.77 -7.24
CA ALA A 89 2.50 8.32 -6.08
C ALA A 89 1.62 8.28 -4.81
N THR A 90 0.82 9.32 -4.57
CA THR A 90 -0.14 9.34 -3.46
C THR A 90 -1.17 8.21 -3.58
N GLN A 91 -1.71 7.95 -4.77
CA GLN A 91 -2.65 6.84 -5.00
C GLN A 91 -2.00 5.49 -4.71
N MET A 92 -0.77 5.27 -5.20
CA MET A 92 -0.01 4.05 -4.94
C MET A 92 0.19 3.85 -3.44
N ILE A 93 0.57 4.90 -2.70
CA ILE A 93 0.71 4.80 -1.25
C ILE A 93 -0.64 4.45 -0.58
N HIS A 94 -1.74 5.09 -1.00
CA HIS A 94 -3.07 4.73 -0.48
C HIS A 94 -3.44 3.27 -0.78
N GLN A 95 -3.26 2.82 -2.02
CA GLN A 95 -3.59 1.47 -2.46
C GLN A 95 -2.76 0.42 -1.74
N GLU A 96 -1.43 0.55 -1.76
CA GLU A 96 -0.51 -0.37 -1.09
C GLU A 96 -0.79 -0.43 0.41
N SER A 97 -1.05 0.72 1.05
CA SER A 97 -1.44 0.76 2.47
C SER A 97 -2.72 -0.02 2.74
N LEU A 98 -3.78 0.24 1.98
CA LEU A 98 -5.08 -0.41 2.18
C LEU A 98 -4.96 -1.92 1.94
N PHE A 99 -4.25 -2.33 0.89
CA PHE A 99 -4.10 -3.74 0.55
C PHE A 99 -3.17 -4.47 1.53
N PHE A 100 -2.19 -3.77 2.11
CA PHE A 100 -1.38 -4.30 3.19
C PHE A 100 -2.19 -4.52 4.46
N VAL A 101 -3.03 -3.56 4.89
CA VAL A 101 -3.76 -3.66 6.17
C VAL A 101 -5.00 -4.55 6.10
N LEU A 102 -5.66 -4.66 4.95
CA LEU A 102 -6.92 -5.38 4.78
C LEU A 102 -6.87 -6.84 5.25
N PRO A 103 -5.84 -7.66 4.92
CA PRO A 103 -5.71 -9.01 5.45
C PRO A 103 -5.69 -9.06 6.99
N PHE A 104 -4.96 -8.15 7.64
CA PHE A 104 -4.90 -8.09 9.10
C PHE A 104 -6.26 -7.76 9.72
N PHE A 105 -6.97 -6.77 9.14
CA PHE A 105 -8.32 -6.45 9.59
C PHE A 105 -9.30 -7.59 9.30
N SER A 106 -9.20 -8.29 8.18
CA SER A 106 -10.10 -9.41 7.88
C SER A 106 -10.02 -10.55 8.91
N ILE A 107 -8.81 -10.81 9.44
CA ILE A 107 -8.56 -11.85 10.45
C ILE A 107 -8.98 -11.37 11.85
N THR A 108 -8.73 -10.11 12.17
CA THR A 108 -8.94 -9.57 13.54
C THR A 108 -10.34 -8.99 13.75
N THR A 109 -11.11 -8.77 12.69
CA THR A 109 -12.46 -8.20 12.77
C THR A 109 -13.42 -9.17 13.43
N THR A 110 -14.11 -8.69 14.46
CA THR A 110 -15.30 -9.36 14.99
C THR A 110 -16.49 -9.05 14.10
N TRP A 111 -16.84 -9.98 13.22
CA TRP A 111 -17.86 -9.81 12.16
C TRP A 111 -19.28 -9.53 12.68
N ASN A 112 -19.61 -9.93 13.90
CA ASN A 112 -20.90 -9.67 14.53
C ASN A 112 -20.90 -8.38 15.38
N SER A 113 -20.09 -7.38 15.01
CA SER A 113 -19.95 -6.13 15.76
C SER A 113 -19.81 -4.93 14.82
N GLY A 114 -19.79 -3.72 15.38
CA GLY A 114 -19.51 -2.49 14.63
C GLY A 114 -18.15 -2.48 13.92
N GLN A 115 -17.22 -3.37 14.27
CA GLN A 115 -15.94 -3.51 13.56
C GLN A 115 -16.12 -3.92 12.09
N LEU A 116 -17.20 -4.66 11.76
CA LEU A 116 -17.53 -5.00 10.37
C LEU A 116 -17.69 -3.75 9.50
N ALA A 117 -18.32 -2.70 10.03
CA ALA A 117 -18.51 -1.46 9.29
C ALA A 117 -17.17 -0.76 8.98
N PHE A 118 -16.24 -0.77 9.94
CA PHE A 118 -14.90 -0.20 9.75
C PHE A 118 -14.11 -0.99 8.70
N THR A 119 -14.07 -2.32 8.79
CA THR A 119 -13.35 -3.17 7.82
C THR A 119 -13.99 -3.11 6.43
N GLY A 120 -15.32 -3.05 6.35
CA GLY A 120 -16.04 -2.81 5.11
C GLY A 120 -15.70 -1.45 4.49
N LEU A 121 -15.60 -0.40 5.30
CA LEU A 121 -15.16 0.92 4.84
C LEU A 121 -13.74 0.89 4.27
N LEU A 122 -12.80 0.19 4.92
CA LEU A 122 -11.45 0.00 4.39
C LEU A 122 -11.45 -0.78 3.07
N ALA A 123 -12.31 -1.79 2.92
CA ALA A 123 -12.42 -2.57 1.70
C ALA A 123 -12.94 -1.70 0.54
N ILE A 124 -13.98 -0.90 0.78
CA ILE A 124 -14.50 0.07 -0.19
C ILE A 124 -13.43 1.10 -0.55
N ALA A 125 -12.70 1.63 0.43
CA ALA A 125 -11.58 2.54 0.20
C ALA A 125 -10.51 1.90 -0.69
N GLY A 126 -10.18 0.62 -0.46
CA GLY A 126 -9.23 -0.13 -1.27
C GLY A 126 -9.70 -0.34 -2.72
N LEU A 127 -11.00 -0.58 -2.91
CA LEU A 127 -11.58 -0.65 -4.26
C LEU A 127 -11.54 0.71 -4.97
N VAL A 128 -11.84 1.79 -4.25
CA VAL A 128 -11.77 3.15 -4.81
C VAL A 128 -10.33 3.53 -5.17
N SER A 129 -9.32 3.09 -4.41
CA SER A 129 -7.91 3.41 -4.68
C SER A 129 -7.30 2.65 -5.85
N ILE A 130 -7.76 1.43 -6.17
CA ILE A 130 -7.27 0.67 -7.32
C ILE A 130 -7.99 1.01 -8.64
N ILE A 131 -9.22 1.56 -8.57
CA ILE A 131 -10.01 1.89 -9.75
C ILE A 131 -9.74 3.34 -10.17
N ASP A 132 -8.85 3.53 -11.16
CA ASP A 132 -8.40 4.85 -11.61
C ASP A 132 -9.52 5.86 -11.92
N PRO A 133 -10.61 5.50 -12.64
CA PRO A 133 -11.70 6.45 -12.89
C PRO A 133 -12.38 6.93 -11.60
N LEU A 134 -12.52 6.06 -10.60
CA LEU A 134 -13.11 6.43 -9.31
C LEU A 134 -12.16 7.32 -8.52
N TYR A 135 -10.88 6.97 -8.48
CA TYR A 135 -9.88 7.76 -7.77
C TYR A 135 -9.70 9.15 -8.39
N TYR A 136 -9.38 9.23 -9.69
CA TYR A 136 -9.00 10.50 -10.33
C TYR A 136 -10.17 11.39 -10.73
N LYS A 137 -11.30 10.82 -11.16
CA LYS A 137 -12.43 11.63 -11.67
C LYS A 137 -13.46 11.94 -10.59
N TRP A 138 -13.58 11.11 -9.55
CA TRP A 138 -14.62 11.27 -8.53
C TRP A 138 -14.04 11.65 -7.17
N LEU A 139 -13.03 10.95 -6.67
CA LEU A 139 -12.49 11.19 -5.33
C LEU A 139 -11.52 12.38 -5.29
N ALA A 140 -10.47 12.37 -6.11
CA ALA A 140 -9.40 13.37 -6.11
C ALA A 140 -9.86 14.82 -6.34
N PRO A 141 -10.88 15.12 -7.19
CA PRO A 141 -11.36 16.49 -7.36
C PRO A 141 -12.09 17.03 -6.13
N ARG A 142 -12.64 16.15 -5.28
CA ARG A 142 -13.39 16.54 -4.07
C ARG A 142 -12.47 16.49 -2.87
N ARG A 143 -11.90 17.65 -2.52
CA ARG A 143 -10.89 17.79 -1.47
C ARG A 143 -11.26 17.10 -0.15
N TRP A 144 -12.51 17.20 0.30
CA TRP A 144 -12.94 16.55 1.55
C TRP A 144 -12.93 15.01 1.48
N LEU A 145 -13.34 14.41 0.35
CA LEU A 145 -13.27 12.96 0.14
C LEU A 145 -11.83 12.47 0.08
N PHE A 146 -10.98 13.23 -0.62
CA PHE A 146 -9.55 12.95 -0.67
C PHE A 146 -8.92 12.98 0.72
N LEU A 147 -9.19 14.01 1.52
CA LEU A 147 -8.70 14.12 2.89
C LEU A 147 -9.28 13.03 3.80
N ALA A 148 -10.55 12.65 3.63
CA ALA A 148 -11.16 11.56 4.39
C ALA A 148 -10.48 10.22 4.08
N LEU A 149 -10.28 9.89 2.80
CA LEU A 149 -9.55 8.69 2.37
C LEU A 149 -8.12 8.69 2.90
N HIS A 150 -7.41 9.81 2.76
CA HIS A 150 -6.04 9.96 3.21
C HIS A 150 -5.91 9.74 4.71
N THR A 151 -6.74 10.41 5.50
CA THR A 151 -6.74 10.30 6.97
C THR A 151 -7.15 8.90 7.44
N LEU A 152 -8.18 8.31 6.81
CA LEU A 152 -8.61 6.93 7.08
C LEU A 152 -7.48 5.93 6.80
N THR A 153 -6.79 6.10 5.68
CA THR A 153 -5.71 5.19 5.28
C THR A 153 -4.50 5.33 6.20
N LEU A 154 -4.11 6.54 6.56
CA LEU A 154 -3.06 6.78 7.54
C LEU A 154 -3.40 6.14 8.89
N PHE A 155 -4.63 6.36 9.36
CA PHE A 155 -5.10 5.78 10.62
C PHE A 155 -5.02 4.26 10.59
N ALA A 156 -5.53 3.61 9.54
CA ALA A 156 -5.51 2.17 9.40
C ALA A 156 -4.07 1.63 9.29
N ALA A 157 -3.22 2.28 8.50
CA ALA A 157 -1.80 1.96 8.37
C ALA A 157 -1.08 2.01 9.72
N MET A 158 -1.28 3.07 10.51
CA MET A 158 -0.71 3.19 11.85
C MET A 158 -1.27 2.16 12.81
N LEU A 159 -2.58 1.92 12.79
CA LEU A 159 -3.23 0.95 13.66
C LEU A 159 -2.69 -0.48 13.46
N THR A 160 -2.32 -0.83 12.22
CA THR A 160 -1.67 -2.10 11.89
C THR A 160 -0.16 -2.08 12.14
N ALA A 161 0.55 -1.02 11.75
CA ALA A 161 2.02 -0.98 11.76
C ALA A 161 2.62 -0.74 13.16
N LEU A 162 2.03 0.16 13.95
CA LEU A 162 2.55 0.50 15.29
C LEU A 162 2.70 -0.70 16.23
N PRO A 163 1.71 -1.60 16.40
CA PRO A 163 1.88 -2.75 17.28
C PRO A 163 2.95 -3.72 16.76
N ILE A 164 3.14 -3.83 15.44
CA ILE A 164 4.16 -4.71 14.82
C ILE A 164 5.57 -4.17 15.07
N ILE A 165 5.76 -2.85 14.98
CA ILE A 165 7.09 -2.23 15.05
C ILE A 165 7.48 -1.92 16.50
N LEU A 166 6.54 -1.34 17.26
CA LEU A 166 6.78 -0.82 18.62
C LEU A 166 6.29 -1.76 19.72
N HIS A 167 5.74 -2.93 19.37
CA HIS A 167 5.23 -3.93 20.32
C HIS A 167 4.18 -3.35 21.28
N LEU A 168 3.35 -2.43 20.78
CA LEU A 168 2.31 -1.74 21.54
C LEU A 168 1.06 -2.59 21.69
N THR A 169 0.34 -2.37 22.80
CA THR A 169 -1.01 -2.91 22.96
C THR A 169 -1.99 -2.28 21.97
N THR A 170 -3.06 -2.99 21.64
CA THR A 170 -4.15 -2.50 20.78
C THR A 170 -4.68 -1.13 21.20
N ALA A 171 -4.85 -0.90 22.52
CA ALA A 171 -5.35 0.37 23.04
C ALA A 171 -4.34 1.52 22.85
N GLN A 172 -3.04 1.25 23.03
CA GLN A 172 -1.99 2.25 22.81
C GLN A 172 -1.88 2.60 21.32
N SER A 173 -1.85 1.59 20.45
CA SER A 173 -1.81 1.76 18.99
C SER A 173 -3.01 2.56 18.49
N TYR A 174 -4.21 2.25 18.98
CA TYR A 174 -5.43 2.99 18.64
C TYR A 174 -5.33 4.47 19.03
N LYS A 175 -4.90 4.76 20.26
CA LYS A 175 -4.74 6.14 20.74
C LYS A 175 -3.72 6.92 19.92
N LEU A 176 -2.56 6.33 19.63
CA LEU A 176 -1.51 6.97 18.84
C LEU A 176 -1.95 7.18 17.38
N ALA A 177 -2.50 6.14 16.74
CA ALA A 177 -3.00 6.23 15.38
C ALA A 177 -4.07 7.31 15.24
N LEU A 178 -5.05 7.35 16.16
CA LEU A 178 -6.11 8.35 16.16
C LEU A 178 -5.55 9.75 16.38
N ALA A 179 -4.71 9.94 17.40
CA ALA A 179 -4.12 11.24 17.71
C ALA A 179 -3.29 11.77 16.54
N THR A 180 -2.45 10.94 15.93
CA THR A 180 -1.62 11.34 14.79
C THR A 180 -2.46 11.62 13.55
N ALA A 181 -3.44 10.78 13.22
CA ALA A 181 -4.32 11.02 12.08
C ALA A 181 -5.13 12.32 12.24
N MET A 182 -5.65 12.59 13.44
CA MET A 182 -6.33 13.83 13.76
C MET A 182 -5.40 15.04 13.65
N LEU A 183 -4.23 14.99 14.30
CA LEU A 183 -3.23 16.06 14.29
C LEU A 183 -2.84 16.45 12.86
N LEU A 184 -2.62 15.46 11.98
CA LEU A 184 -2.20 15.69 10.60
C LEU A 184 -3.38 16.10 9.68
N SER A 185 -4.62 15.78 10.06
CA SER A 185 -5.81 16.24 9.32
C SER A 185 -6.14 17.72 9.56
N ILE A 186 -5.76 18.30 10.70
CA ILE A 186 -6.12 19.68 11.09
C ILE A 186 -5.56 20.74 10.11
N PRO A 187 -4.25 20.78 9.78
CA PRO A 187 -3.72 21.74 8.83
C PRO A 187 -4.37 21.61 7.44
N SER A 188 -4.63 20.36 7.04
CA SER A 188 -5.24 20.03 5.75
C SER A 188 -6.68 20.51 5.63
N LEU A 189 -7.45 20.44 6.72
CA LEU A 189 -8.81 20.98 6.84
C LEU A 189 -8.82 22.50 6.98
N ALA A 190 -7.90 23.09 7.77
CA ALA A 190 -7.81 24.54 7.93
C ALA A 190 -7.56 25.25 6.59
N MET A 191 -6.72 24.69 5.72
CA MET A 191 -6.49 25.20 4.37
C MET A 191 -7.63 24.93 3.38
N SER A 192 -8.67 24.18 3.77
CA SER A 192 -9.79 23.80 2.90
C SER A 192 -10.99 24.75 3.00
N PHE A 193 -11.02 25.61 4.01
CA PHE A 193 -11.96 26.71 4.08
C PHE A 193 -11.39 27.92 3.32
N PRO A 194 -12.14 28.53 2.38
CA PRO A 194 -11.74 29.80 1.82
C PRO A 194 -11.72 30.82 2.96
N VAL A 195 -10.55 31.43 3.22
CA VAL A 195 -10.48 32.65 4.01
C VAL A 195 -11.10 33.73 3.11
N THR A 196 -12.41 33.91 3.19
CA THR A 196 -13.08 35.09 2.66
C THR A 196 -12.58 36.27 3.46
N SER A 197 -11.50 36.89 2.99
CA SER A 197 -11.10 38.24 3.40
C SER A 197 -12.22 39.18 2.96
N PHE A 198 -12.97 39.69 3.93
CA PHE A 198 -13.82 40.86 3.77
C PHE A 198 -12.95 42.12 3.75
#